data_AF-A0A2T0AMP1-F1
#
_entry.id   AF-A0A2T0AMP1-F1
#
_cell.length_a   1.000
_cell.length_b   1.000
_cell.length_c   1.000
_cell.angle_alpha   90.00
_cell.angle_beta   90.00
_cell.angle_gamma   90.00
#
_symmetry.space_group_name_H-M   'P 1'
#
loop_
_entity.id
_entity.type
_entity.pdbx_description
1 polymer ?
#
loop_
_entity_poly.entity_id
_entity_poly.type
_entity_poly.pdbx_seq_one_letter_code
_entity_poly.pdbx_strand_id
1 'polypeptide(L)'
;MILNKLRSKKGATFIIVAIMMVILFPVIMSGIIDLNNIHKTSKRLKISLNAAVKSASSRIDWQQVPNGTLQIDVPKANGVFRDIFSENFRVTPKQVNNYYEAVDTNSGNKVSFYSTIYNNRHKGSFINFPGAGTIPSQVTNRNITVPVDRPTVVGVATVKYKLTPLLGGGTINITQFASSELNDIPQNKQKSATYPNP
;
A
#
# COMPACT_ATOMS: atom_id res chain seq x y z
N MET A 1 -26.97 42.54 13.11
CA MET A 1 -27.17 43.99 12.84
C MET A 1 -26.18 44.56 11.80
N ILE A 2 -24.95 44.05 11.69
CA ILE A 2 -23.94 44.53 10.71
C ILE A 2 -24.26 44.10 9.25
N LEU A 3 -24.72 42.87 9.03
CA LEU A 3 -25.08 42.37 7.69
C LEU A 3 -26.22 43.16 7.01
N ASN A 4 -27.18 43.67 7.78
CA ASN A 4 -28.33 44.41 7.23
C ASN A 4 -27.98 45.86 6.84
N LYS A 5 -26.93 46.45 7.41
CA LYS A 5 -26.48 47.81 7.08
C LYS A 5 -25.61 47.88 5.81
N LEU A 6 -25.08 46.76 5.34
CA LEU A 6 -24.28 46.69 4.12
C LEU A 6 -25.14 46.61 2.85
N ARG A 7 -26.34 46.01 2.89
CA ARG A 7 -27.16 45.73 1.70
C ARG A 7 -27.60 46.93 0.84
N SER A 8 -27.47 48.18 1.29
CA SER A 8 -28.01 49.36 0.59
C SER A 8 -27.00 50.27 -0.13
N LYS A 9 -25.70 49.94 -0.16
CA LYS A 9 -24.70 50.73 -0.91
C LYS A 9 -24.08 49.91 -2.04
N LYS A 10 -23.98 50.49 -3.25
CA LYS A 10 -23.41 49.87 -4.47
C LYS A 10 -22.02 49.23 -4.28
N GLY A 11 -21.27 49.57 -3.23
CA GLY A 11 -19.96 48.98 -2.88
C GLY A 11 -20.01 47.77 -1.93
N ALA A 12 -21.13 47.48 -1.28
CA ALA A 12 -21.20 46.40 -0.29
C ALA A 12 -21.19 45.01 -0.92
N THR A 13 -21.79 44.85 -2.10
CA THR A 13 -21.69 43.60 -2.88
C THR A 13 -20.23 43.31 -3.22
N PHE A 14 -19.46 44.32 -3.61
CA PHE A 14 -18.03 44.18 -3.91
C PHE A 14 -17.23 43.75 -2.67
N ILE A 15 -17.49 44.37 -1.51
CA ILE A 15 -16.85 44.00 -0.24
C ILE A 15 -17.18 42.55 0.16
N ILE A 16 -18.44 42.13 0.03
CA ILE A 16 -18.88 40.76 0.34
C ILE A 16 -18.17 39.75 -0.58
N VAL A 17 -18.10 40.04 -1.89
CA VAL A 17 -17.41 39.18 -2.86
C VAL A 17 -15.91 39.10 -2.57
N ALA A 18 -15.28 40.23 -2.22
CA ALA A 18 -13.86 40.27 -1.87
C ALA A 18 -13.57 39.43 -0.61
N ILE A 19 -14.38 39.55 0.44
CA ILE A 19 -14.24 38.74 1.67
C ILE A 19 -14.46 37.26 1.36
N MET A 20 -15.46 36.91 0.54
CA MET A 20 -15.67 35.53 0.10
C MET A 20 -14.45 34.99 -0.66
N MET A 21 -13.88 35.75 -1.59
CA MET A 21 -12.66 35.36 -2.32
C MET A 21 -11.47 35.12 -1.39
N VAL A 22 -11.25 36.01 -0.41
CA VAL A 22 -10.16 35.89 0.56
C VAL A 22 -10.29 34.64 1.43
N ILE A 23 -11.50 34.17 1.71
CA ILE A 23 -11.74 32.93 2.46
C ILE A 23 -11.68 31.70 1.53
N LEU A 24 -12.27 31.81 0.34
CA LEU A 24 -12.39 30.69 -0.60
C LEU A 24 -11.04 30.29 -1.21
N PHE A 25 -10.18 31.27 -1.49
CA PHE A 25 -8.87 31.01 -2.11
C PHE A 25 -7.97 30.10 -1.24
N PRO A 26 -7.76 30.37 0.06
CA PRO A 26 -7.06 29.46 0.95
C PRO A 26 -7.67 28.06 0.99
N VAL A 27 -8.99 27.94 1.04
CA VAL A 27 -9.69 26.63 1.07
C VAL A 27 -9.40 25.82 -0.19
N ILE A 28 -9.48 26.45 -1.37
CA ILE A 28 -9.18 25.80 -2.65
C ILE A 28 -7.70 25.38 -2.69
N MET A 29 -6.78 26.27 -2.31
CA MET A 29 -5.35 25.96 -2.33
C MET A 29 -4.97 24.84 -1.35
N SER A 30 -5.54 24.84 -0.14
CA SER A 30 -5.38 23.72 0.80
C SER A 30 -5.92 22.42 0.23
N GLY A 31 -7.07 22.46 -0.46
CA GLY A 31 -7.61 21.33 -1.20
C GLY A 31 -6.62 20.73 -2.22
N ILE A 32 -6.01 21.58 -3.05
CA ILE A 32 -5.04 21.15 -4.06
C ILE A 32 -3.79 20.53 -3.41
N ILE A 33 -3.29 21.14 -2.33
CA ILE A 33 -2.12 20.66 -1.60
C ILE A 33 -2.39 19.26 -1.01
N ASP A 34 -3.53 19.08 -0.33
CA ASP A 34 -3.89 17.79 0.26
C ASP A 34 -4.07 16.72 -0.81
N LEU A 35 -4.76 17.01 -1.91
CA LEU A 35 -4.92 16.06 -3.03
C LEU A 35 -3.56 15.61 -3.60
N ASN A 36 -2.63 16.55 -3.77
CA ASN A 36 -1.28 16.24 -4.24
C ASN A 36 -0.52 15.35 -3.25
N ASN A 37 -0.59 15.63 -1.95
CA ASN A 37 0.06 14.85 -0.92
C ASN A 37 -0.55 13.44 -0.77
N ILE A 38 -1.87 13.34 -0.88
CA ILE A 38 -2.60 12.07 -0.91
C ILE A 38 -2.14 11.23 -2.11
N HIS A 39 -2.05 11.84 -3.30
CA HIS A 39 -1.59 11.16 -4.50
C HIS A 39 -0.14 10.67 -4.36
N LYS A 40 0.77 11.52 -3.84
CA LYS A 40 2.16 11.14 -3.56
C LYS A 40 2.25 9.98 -2.57
N THR A 41 1.48 10.04 -1.49
CA THR A 41 1.42 8.99 -0.46
C THR A 41 0.92 7.68 -1.05
N SER A 42 -0.16 7.73 -1.84
CA SER A 42 -0.73 6.59 -2.54
C SER A 42 0.27 5.94 -3.51
N LYS A 43 0.99 6.74 -4.31
CA LYS A 43 2.02 6.27 -5.24
C LYS A 43 3.19 5.63 -4.50
N ARG A 44 3.69 6.27 -3.45
CA ARG A 44 4.78 5.72 -2.61
C ARG A 44 4.36 4.40 -1.98
N LEU A 45 3.15 4.32 -1.44
CA LEU A 45 2.61 3.11 -0.82
C LEU A 45 2.55 1.95 -1.82
N LYS A 46 2.08 2.22 -3.04
CA LYS A 46 2.04 1.23 -4.12
C LYS A 46 3.44 0.76 -4.53
N ILE A 47 4.40 1.68 -4.67
CA ILE A 47 5.78 1.35 -5.04
C ILE A 47 6.44 0.48 -3.95
N SER A 48 6.33 0.88 -2.68
CA SER A 48 6.88 0.11 -1.55
C SER A 48 6.26 -1.28 -1.47
N LEU A 49 4.94 -1.40 -1.63
CA LEU A 49 4.26 -2.69 -1.68
C LEU A 49 4.77 -3.56 -2.83
N ASN A 50 4.83 -3.03 -4.05
CA ASN A 50 5.30 -3.75 -5.23
C ASN A 50 6.74 -4.28 -5.04
N ALA A 51 7.64 -3.44 -4.53
CA ALA A 51 9.02 -3.83 -4.27
C ALA A 51 9.10 -4.94 -3.21
N ALA A 52 8.30 -4.84 -2.15
CA ALA A 52 8.26 -5.81 -1.07
C ALA A 52 7.72 -7.16 -1.54
N VAL A 53 6.56 -7.20 -2.23
CA VAL A 53 5.98 -8.47 -2.72
C VAL A 53 6.88 -9.14 -3.76
N LYS A 54 7.52 -8.38 -4.65
CA LYS A 54 8.43 -8.91 -5.66
C LYS A 54 9.70 -9.51 -5.04
N SER A 55 10.26 -8.82 -4.04
CA SER A 55 11.43 -9.32 -3.32
C SER A 55 11.09 -10.55 -2.49
N ALA A 56 9.92 -10.57 -1.85
CA ALA A 56 9.45 -11.70 -1.06
C ALA A 56 9.13 -12.92 -1.93
N SER A 57 8.46 -12.74 -3.08
CA SER A 57 8.10 -13.85 -3.96
C SER A 57 9.31 -14.54 -4.59
N SER A 58 10.46 -13.88 -4.64
CA SER A 58 11.71 -14.45 -5.14
C SER A 58 12.42 -15.40 -4.17
N ARG A 59 11.93 -15.54 -2.93
CA ARG A 59 12.57 -16.38 -1.90
C ARG A 59 12.14 -17.84 -2.07
N ILE A 60 12.88 -18.57 -2.88
CA ILE A 60 12.65 -20.00 -3.13
C ILE A 60 13.01 -20.83 -1.90
N ASP A 61 12.14 -21.79 -1.55
CA ASP A 61 12.47 -22.88 -0.64
C ASP A 61 13.26 -23.97 -1.38
N TRP A 62 14.59 -23.88 -1.31
CA TRP A 62 15.50 -24.82 -1.97
C TRP A 62 15.39 -26.27 -1.43
N GLN A 63 14.78 -26.48 -0.25
CA GLN A 63 14.60 -27.84 0.28
C GLN A 63 13.49 -28.61 -0.45
N GLN A 64 12.54 -27.89 -1.05
CA GLN A 64 11.43 -28.49 -1.80
C GLN A 64 11.75 -28.71 -3.28
N VAL A 65 12.79 -28.04 -3.80
CA VAL A 65 13.20 -28.14 -5.21
C VAL A 65 13.58 -29.57 -5.62
N PRO A 66 14.36 -30.36 -4.83
CA PRO A 66 14.65 -31.76 -5.15
C PRO A 66 13.38 -32.64 -5.27
N ASN A 67 12.30 -32.26 -4.59
CA ASN A 67 11.01 -32.95 -4.65
C ASN A 67 10.17 -32.52 -5.87
N GLY A 68 10.75 -31.78 -6.81
CA GLY A 68 10.06 -31.25 -7.99
C GLY A 68 9.04 -30.15 -7.67
N THR A 69 9.05 -29.61 -6.44
CA THR A 69 8.07 -28.62 -5.99
C THR A 69 8.73 -27.27 -5.83
N LEU A 70 8.25 -26.28 -6.59
CA LEU A 70 8.70 -24.89 -6.45
C LEU A 70 7.80 -24.18 -5.45
N GLN A 71 8.35 -23.71 -4.33
CA GLN A 71 7.62 -23.00 -3.27
C GLN A 71 8.40 -21.79 -2.78
N ILE A 72 7.69 -20.84 -2.17
CA ILE A 72 8.27 -19.70 -1.49
C ILE A 72 8.59 -20.10 -0.04
N ASP A 73 9.81 -19.82 0.40
CA ASP A 73 10.26 -19.92 1.79
C ASP A 73 9.53 -18.86 2.63
N VAL A 74 8.48 -19.30 3.33
CA VAL A 74 7.54 -18.42 4.03
C VAL A 74 8.24 -17.56 5.11
N PRO A 75 9.06 -18.12 6.01
CA PRO A 75 9.80 -17.32 7.00
C PRO A 75 10.70 -16.25 6.36
N LYS A 76 11.51 -16.62 5.35
CA LYS A 76 12.41 -15.66 4.69
C LYS A 76 11.64 -14.61 3.91
N ALA A 77 10.60 -14.99 3.19
CA ALA A 77 9.76 -14.08 2.42
C ALA A 77 9.05 -13.06 3.32
N ASN A 78 8.52 -13.48 4.47
CA ASN A 78 7.89 -12.57 5.44
C ASN A 78 8.88 -11.56 6.02
N GLY A 79 10.10 -12.00 6.37
CA GLY A 79 11.16 -11.10 6.83
C GLY A 79 11.54 -10.07 5.77
N VAL A 80 11.79 -10.53 4.54
CA VAL A 80 12.15 -9.67 3.40
C VAL A 80 11.02 -8.72 3.03
N PHE A 81 9.77 -9.17 3.04
CA PHE A 81 8.62 -8.29 2.80
C PHE A 81 8.60 -7.14 3.80
N ARG A 82 8.69 -7.45 5.10
CA ARG A 82 8.70 -6.47 6.18
C ARG A 82 9.85 -5.48 5.98
N ASP A 83 11.06 -5.96 5.78
CA ASP A 83 12.26 -5.12 5.73
C ASP A 83 12.24 -4.18 4.52
N ILE A 84 11.95 -4.71 3.33
CA ILE A 84 11.87 -3.93 2.09
C ILE A 84 10.71 -2.92 2.13
N PHE A 85 9.55 -3.31 2.65
CA PHE A 85 8.44 -2.36 2.80
C PHE A 85 8.83 -1.23 3.76
N SER A 86 9.44 -1.57 4.89
CA SER A 86 9.79 -0.65 5.95
C SER A 86 10.85 0.36 5.53
N GLU A 87 11.87 -0.10 4.82
CA GLU A 87 12.93 0.75 4.28
C GLU A 87 12.37 1.72 3.23
N ASN A 88 11.62 1.22 2.24
CA ASN A 88 11.07 2.05 1.17
C ASN A 88 10.02 3.06 1.68
N PHE A 89 9.18 2.63 2.62
CA PHE A 89 8.16 3.48 3.23
C PHE A 89 8.70 4.31 4.42
N ARG A 90 9.95 4.11 4.83
CA ARG A 90 10.65 4.79 5.95
C ARG A 90 9.86 4.71 7.27
N VAL A 91 9.53 3.49 7.64
CA VAL A 91 8.80 3.18 8.86
C VAL A 91 9.57 2.17 9.71
N THR A 92 9.36 2.23 11.02
CA THR A 92 9.83 1.19 11.95
C THR A 92 8.61 0.36 12.38
N PRO A 93 8.41 -0.84 11.83
CA PRO A 93 7.22 -1.62 12.09
C PRO A 93 7.26 -2.29 13.46
N LYS A 94 6.13 -2.28 14.13
CA LYS A 94 5.82 -3.13 15.27
C LYS A 94 4.84 -4.20 14.83
N GLN A 95 5.16 -5.47 15.06
CA GLN A 95 4.22 -6.55 14.81
C GLN A 95 3.08 -6.49 15.83
N VAL A 96 1.84 -6.58 15.34
CA VAL A 96 0.62 -6.65 16.14
C VAL A 96 -0.17 -7.84 15.61
N ASN A 97 -0.20 -8.94 16.36
CA ASN A 97 -0.79 -10.22 15.91
C ASN A 97 -0.20 -10.67 14.56
N ASN A 98 -1.02 -10.68 13.51
CA ASN A 98 -0.69 -11.12 12.16
C ASN A 98 -0.39 -9.96 11.18
N TYR A 99 -0.35 -8.71 11.63
CA TYR A 99 -0.02 -7.55 10.79
C TYR A 99 1.04 -6.66 11.46
N TYR A 100 1.43 -5.59 10.76
CA TYR A 100 2.39 -4.61 11.26
C TYR A 100 1.76 -3.23 11.33
N GLU A 101 2.12 -2.48 12.37
CA GLU A 101 1.80 -1.07 12.54
C GLU A 101 3.07 -0.24 12.63
N ALA A 102 3.02 0.96 12.07
CA ALA A 102 4.11 1.92 12.18
C ALA A 102 3.60 3.35 12.05
N VAL A 103 4.50 4.30 12.24
CA VAL A 103 4.29 5.71 11.94
C VAL A 103 5.31 6.12 10.88
N ASP A 104 4.85 6.72 9.78
CA ASP A 104 5.75 7.27 8.75
C ASP A 104 6.55 8.42 9.34
N THR A 105 7.87 8.26 9.36
CA THR A 105 8.80 9.24 9.94
C THR A 105 8.71 10.62 9.29
N ASN A 106 8.32 10.68 8.01
CA ASN A 106 8.21 11.94 7.28
C ASN A 106 6.90 12.68 7.56
N SER A 107 5.79 11.95 7.67
CA SER A 107 4.44 12.54 7.69
C SER A 107 3.70 12.41 9.02
N GLY A 108 4.20 11.59 9.94
CA GLY A 108 3.51 11.26 11.19
C GLY A 108 2.25 10.42 11.00
N ASN A 109 1.92 10.01 9.77
CA ASN A 109 0.73 9.22 9.50
C ASN A 109 0.89 7.78 9.98
N LYS A 110 -0.18 7.22 10.55
CA LYS A 110 -0.20 5.80 10.94
C LYS A 110 -0.28 4.93 9.70
N VAL A 111 0.57 3.92 9.64
CA VAL A 111 0.66 2.94 8.57
C VAL A 111 0.36 1.56 9.15
N SER A 112 -0.48 0.79 8.48
CA SER A 112 -0.76 -0.60 8.82
C SER A 112 -0.60 -1.45 7.57
N PHE A 113 0.10 -2.57 7.67
CA PHE A 113 0.35 -3.44 6.53
C PHE A 113 0.37 -4.92 6.89
N TYR A 114 -0.01 -5.74 5.92
CA TYR A 114 -0.19 -7.18 6.05
C TYR A 114 0.30 -7.86 4.77
N SER A 115 0.93 -9.02 4.91
CA SER A 115 1.29 -9.89 3.80
C SER A 115 0.91 -11.32 4.11
N THR A 116 0.64 -12.09 3.06
CA THR A 116 0.53 -13.54 3.17
C THR A 116 0.96 -14.20 1.87
N ILE A 117 1.25 -15.49 1.95
CA ILE A 117 1.96 -16.28 0.95
C ILE A 117 1.14 -17.51 0.63
N TYR A 118 0.99 -17.78 -0.65
CA TYR A 118 0.25 -18.92 -1.18
C TYR A 118 1.23 -19.78 -1.93
N ASN A 119 1.56 -20.96 -1.41
CA ASN A 119 2.47 -21.90 -2.07
C ASN A 119 1.76 -22.91 -2.98
N ASN A 120 0.42 -22.94 -2.93
CA ASN A 120 -0.36 -23.87 -3.74
C ASN A 120 -0.63 -23.28 -5.12
N ARG A 121 -0.42 -24.08 -6.17
CA ARG A 121 -0.97 -23.76 -7.49
C ARG A 121 -2.49 -23.87 -7.43
N HIS A 122 -3.18 -22.89 -7.98
CA HIS A 122 -4.64 -22.91 -8.06
C HIS A 122 -5.07 -23.19 -9.50
N LYS A 123 -5.95 -24.18 -9.69
CA LYS A 123 -6.60 -24.42 -10.98
C LYS A 123 -7.75 -23.41 -11.11
N GLY A 124 -7.47 -22.24 -11.68
CA GLY A 124 -8.46 -21.19 -11.90
C GLY A 124 -7.79 -19.84 -12.18
N SER A 125 -8.55 -18.86 -12.69
CA SER A 125 -7.98 -17.55 -13.03
C SER A 125 -7.76 -16.63 -11.83
N PHE A 126 -8.45 -16.86 -10.71
CA PHE A 126 -8.42 -16.01 -9.51
C PHE A 126 -8.67 -16.80 -8.22
N ILE A 127 -8.10 -16.31 -7.12
CA ILE A 127 -8.49 -16.71 -5.76
C ILE A 127 -8.92 -15.48 -4.95
N ASN A 128 -9.85 -15.67 -4.01
CA ASN A 128 -10.15 -14.66 -3.00
C ASN A 128 -8.99 -14.56 -2.02
N PHE A 129 -8.44 -13.36 -1.91
CA PHE A 129 -7.20 -13.13 -1.22
C PHE A 129 -7.37 -12.19 -0.01
N PRO A 130 -7.02 -12.65 1.20
CA PRO A 130 -7.13 -14.02 1.66
C PRO A 130 -8.60 -14.41 1.82
N GLY A 131 -8.90 -15.59 2.39
CA GLY A 131 -10.27 -15.95 2.75
C GLY A 131 -10.92 -14.80 3.54
N ALA A 132 -12.23 -14.59 3.36
CA ALA A 132 -12.95 -13.50 4.03
C ALA A 132 -12.64 -13.48 5.54
N GLY A 133 -12.30 -12.31 6.09
CA GLY A 133 -11.96 -12.14 7.50
C GLY A 133 -10.50 -12.39 7.89
N THR A 134 -9.64 -12.78 6.95
CA THR A 134 -8.22 -13.07 7.26
C THR A 134 -7.34 -11.81 7.31
N ILE A 135 -7.68 -10.78 6.53
CA ILE A 135 -6.99 -9.48 6.64
C ILE A 135 -7.55 -8.77 7.89
N PRO A 136 -6.69 -8.31 8.80
CA PRO A 136 -7.16 -7.52 9.93
C PRO A 136 -7.87 -6.25 9.46
N SER A 137 -9.01 -5.93 10.08
CA SER A 137 -9.82 -4.75 9.77
C SER A 137 -9.07 -3.43 9.94
N GLN A 138 -8.03 -3.45 10.78
CA GLN A 138 -7.08 -2.36 10.97
C GLN A 138 -6.28 -2.05 9.71
N VAL A 139 -6.07 -3.04 8.84
CA VAL A 139 -5.43 -2.88 7.54
C VAL A 139 -6.47 -2.59 6.47
N THR A 140 -7.48 -3.45 6.28
CA THR A 140 -8.60 -3.19 5.36
C THR A 140 -9.79 -4.10 5.62
N ASN A 141 -10.99 -3.60 5.34
CA ASN A 141 -12.24 -4.39 5.31
C ASN A 141 -12.66 -4.79 3.89
N ARG A 142 -11.85 -4.46 2.87
CA ARG A 142 -12.17 -4.77 1.47
C ARG A 142 -11.79 -6.21 1.18
N ASN A 143 -12.69 -6.91 0.48
CA ASN A 143 -12.35 -8.18 -0.16
C ASN A 143 -11.44 -7.90 -1.36
N ILE A 144 -10.32 -8.61 -1.44
CA ILE A 144 -9.35 -8.47 -2.53
C ILE A 144 -9.35 -9.78 -3.30
N THR A 145 -9.38 -9.70 -4.63
CA THR A 145 -9.29 -10.86 -5.51
C THR A 145 -7.99 -10.75 -6.29
N VAL A 146 -7.21 -11.84 -6.32
CA VAL A 146 -5.88 -11.86 -6.95
C VAL A 146 -5.79 -13.04 -7.91
N PRO A 147 -5.31 -12.85 -9.15
CA PRO A 147 -4.96 -13.96 -10.03
C PRO A 147 -3.75 -14.69 -9.48
N VAL A 148 -3.87 -16.00 -9.27
CA VAL A 148 -2.80 -16.84 -8.71
C VAL A 148 -2.73 -18.12 -9.51
N ASP A 149 -1.72 -18.26 -10.35
CA ASP A 149 -1.37 -19.50 -11.07
C ASP A 149 -0.25 -20.25 -10.33
N ARG A 150 0.68 -19.50 -9.73
CA ARG A 150 1.92 -20.01 -9.12
C ARG A 150 2.07 -19.57 -7.66
N PRO A 151 3.06 -20.10 -6.91
CA PRO A 151 3.34 -19.59 -5.58
C PRO A 151 3.43 -18.06 -5.58
N THR A 152 2.66 -17.40 -4.72
CA THR A 152 2.42 -15.95 -4.81
C THR A 152 2.51 -15.31 -3.44
N VAL A 153 3.13 -14.13 -3.38
CA VAL A 153 3.06 -13.22 -2.24
C VAL A 153 2.10 -12.10 -2.58
N VAL A 154 1.25 -11.71 -1.63
CA VAL A 154 0.45 -10.50 -1.75
C VAL A 154 0.58 -9.70 -0.47
N GLY A 155 0.63 -8.40 -0.64
CA GLY A 155 0.68 -7.42 0.42
C GLY A 155 -0.44 -6.42 0.27
N VAL A 156 -0.97 -5.97 1.40
CA VAL A 156 -1.90 -4.85 1.47
C VAL A 156 -1.44 -3.90 2.56
N ALA A 157 -1.58 -2.61 2.31
CA ALA A 157 -1.21 -1.60 3.28
C ALA A 157 -2.19 -0.43 3.24
N THR A 158 -2.37 0.21 4.38
CA THR A 158 -3.21 1.38 4.56
C THR A 158 -2.47 2.46 5.33
N VAL A 159 -2.58 3.69 4.86
CA VAL A 159 -2.11 4.89 5.54
C VAL A 159 -3.32 5.70 5.99
N LYS A 160 -3.35 6.05 7.28
CA LYS A 160 -4.33 6.99 7.84
C LYS A 160 -3.81 8.41 7.65
N TYR A 161 -4.18 9.05 6.55
CA TYR A 161 -3.74 10.41 6.20
C TYR A 161 -4.62 11.45 6.87
N LYS A 162 -4.00 12.39 7.61
CA LYS A 162 -4.70 13.51 8.24
C LYS A 162 -4.79 14.71 7.29
N LEU A 163 -6.02 15.13 6.97
CA LEU A 163 -6.29 16.32 6.17
C LEU A 163 -5.90 17.60 6.92
N THR A 164 -5.65 18.66 6.18
CA THR A 164 -5.39 19.99 6.75
C THR A 164 -6.57 20.50 7.59
N PRO A 165 -6.33 21.30 8.63
CA PRO A 165 -7.40 21.88 9.46
C PRO A 165 -8.43 22.68 8.64
N LEU A 166 -7.98 23.30 7.56
CA LEU A 166 -8.82 24.10 6.66
C LEU A 166 -9.85 23.26 5.90
N LEU A 167 -9.62 21.95 5.77
CA LEU A 167 -10.55 20.96 5.21
C LEU A 167 -11.26 20.13 6.29
N GLY A 168 -11.27 20.60 7.54
CA GLY A 168 -11.94 19.96 8.66
C GLY A 168 -11.09 18.96 9.45
N GLY A 169 -9.80 18.80 9.14
CA GLY A 169 -8.85 18.02 9.96
C GLY A 169 -9.14 16.51 10.06
N GLY A 170 -10.05 16.01 9.23
CA GLY A 170 -10.47 14.61 9.21
C GLY A 170 -9.34 13.67 8.79
N THR A 171 -9.55 12.37 8.97
CA THR A 171 -8.61 11.34 8.52
C THR A 171 -9.22 10.54 7.38
N ILE A 172 -8.44 10.31 6.32
CA ILE A 172 -8.81 9.42 5.22
C ILE A 172 -7.89 8.21 5.19
N ASN A 173 -8.44 7.06 4.79
CA ASN A 173 -7.67 5.83 4.63
C ASN A 173 -7.22 5.69 3.18
N ILE A 174 -5.91 5.68 2.94
CA ILE A 174 -5.30 5.40 1.64
C ILE A 174 -4.85 3.94 1.64
N THR A 175 -5.61 3.06 1.00
CA THR A 175 -5.33 1.62 0.94
C THR A 175 -4.78 1.24 -0.43
N GLN A 176 -3.70 0.45 -0.45
CA GLN A 176 -3.11 -0.10 -1.66
C GLN A 176 -2.87 -1.60 -1.51
N PHE A 177 -2.85 -2.31 -2.64
CA PHE A 177 -2.61 -3.75 -2.72
C PHE A 177 -1.53 -4.04 -3.75
N ALA A 178 -0.78 -5.13 -3.60
CA ALA A 178 0.15 -5.64 -4.60
C ALA A 178 0.28 -7.15 -4.47
N SER A 179 0.54 -7.83 -5.59
CA SER A 179 0.86 -9.25 -5.63
C SER A 179 2.07 -9.49 -6.54
N SER A 180 2.80 -10.56 -6.27
CA SER A 180 3.87 -11.04 -7.15
C SER A 180 3.98 -12.55 -7.04
N GLU A 181 3.99 -13.21 -8.19
CA GLU A 181 4.22 -14.65 -8.28
C GLU A 181 5.73 -14.95 -8.20
N LEU A 182 6.05 -16.17 -7.83
CA LEU A 182 7.39 -16.71 -7.92
C LEU A 182 7.71 -16.98 -9.40
N ASN A 183 8.77 -16.33 -9.90
CA ASN A 183 9.24 -16.55 -11.26
C ASN A 183 9.83 -17.96 -11.39
N ASP A 184 9.41 -18.70 -12.43
CA ASP A 184 10.10 -19.90 -12.83
C ASP A 184 11.50 -19.55 -13.34
N ILE A 185 12.49 -20.39 -13.01
CA ILE A 185 13.80 -20.34 -13.66
C ILE A 185 13.57 -20.61 -15.15
N PRO A 186 14.04 -19.75 -16.09
CA PRO A 186 13.89 -20.03 -17.51
C PRO A 186 14.52 -21.38 -17.82
N GLN A 187 13.72 -22.31 -18.37
CA GLN A 187 14.18 -23.67 -18.72
C GLN A 187 15.40 -23.69 -19.67
N ASN A 188 15.71 -22.57 -20.32
CA ASN A 188 16.87 -22.41 -21.19
C ASN A 188 18.25 -22.32 -20.48
N LYS A 189 18.33 -22.34 -19.14
CA LYS A 189 19.63 -22.39 -18.42
C LYS A 189 19.94 -23.73 -17.75
N GLN A 190 19.06 -24.73 -17.85
CA GLN A 190 19.31 -26.07 -17.30
C GLN A 190 20.01 -27.05 -18.27
N LYS A 191 20.21 -26.66 -19.54
CA LYS A 191 21.18 -27.33 -20.40
C LYS A 191 22.53 -26.63 -20.24
N SER A 192 23.58 -27.38 -19.90
CA SER A 192 24.99 -26.96 -19.71
C SER A 192 25.42 -26.67 -18.27
N ALA A 193 25.19 -27.61 -17.36
CA ALA A 193 26.13 -27.85 -16.26
C ALA A 193 26.49 -29.34 -16.23
N THR A 194 27.03 -29.83 -17.35
CA THR A 194 27.85 -31.05 -17.32
C THR A 194 29.12 -30.69 -16.56
N TYR A 195 29.17 -31.08 -15.29
CA TYR A 195 30.41 -31.17 -14.55
C TYR A 195 31.36 -32.12 -15.29
N PRO A 196 32.61 -31.72 -15.59
CA PRO A 196 33.63 -32.71 -15.88
C PRO A 196 33.94 -33.43 -14.55
N ASN A 197 33.64 -34.73 -14.52
CA ASN A 197 34.22 -35.68 -13.56
C ASN A 197 35.17 -36.59 -14.36
N PRO A 198 36.25 -37.14 -13.79
CA PRO A 198 37.10 -36.69 -12.69
C PRO A 198 38.45 -36.11 -13.17
#